data_AF-A0A7H0NT21-F1
#
_entry.id   AF-A0A7H0NT21-F1
#
_cell.length_a   1.000
_cell.length_b   1.000
_cell.length_c   1.000
_cell.angle_alpha   90.00
_cell.angle_beta   90.00
_cell.angle_gamma   90.00
#
_symmetry.space_group_name_H-M   'P 1'
#
loop_
_entity.id
_entity.type
_entity.pdbx_description
1 polymer ?
#
loop_
_entity_poly.entity_id
_entity_poly.type
_entity_poly.pdbx_seq_one_letter_code
_entity_poly.pdbx_strand_id
1 'polypeptide(L)'
;MERGKLIADRYELIGRLGRGGMGEVWAARDRVLHREVALKLLDLDGIAQSDLSRRFEREAVAAAQIVHPNVAALYDRGIHGDLLFLVMEKVDGQTLTACLRAEGPFPLTRALAIAGGVCTALEAAHRAQVIHYDIKPHNVVLTGDGLVKVIDFGIAGFVQAAFTVARSSQLTPAGTPEFGAPEQFLTERGDERSDLYALGGMLFAMLAGRPPFTGHNSIAVVRRKLDEEAPPLDAFRPGLPPEVTALVAELLERDPDRRPHSAQQVQERLQALLASCTAAEAPTTAMPPPQRTRPMGDRERAPQRPSPDSWNRASTDETPFTPDALLPRRFTNDLSIEFARIAEGNRLSREAGPSDLAGELARRGCTEVVVGVYAEQPGPHATPENPVHVSVQVFAFADVATARDAHGYLGDGGASWHLTMWSARDGGGLAPCPDEVYRSYRWRYSWRENRYLRVALAYRADLTNDGSIEPWLAAAARRAALSAGPQNHRGA
;
A
#
# COMPACT_ATOMS: atom_id res chain seq x y z
N MET A 1 -17.54 12.87 -15.22
CA MET A 1 -18.09 12.61 -16.57
C MET A 1 -19.20 11.56 -16.52
N GLU A 2 -19.98 11.38 -17.59
CA GLU A 2 -21.05 10.36 -17.68
C GLU A 2 -20.95 9.48 -18.94
N ARG A 3 -21.53 8.27 -18.88
CA ARG A 3 -21.58 7.32 -20.00
C ARG A 3 -22.35 7.91 -21.19
N GLY A 4 -21.88 7.66 -22.41
CA GLY A 4 -22.46 8.16 -23.65
C GLY A 4 -21.98 9.56 -24.05
N LYS A 5 -21.28 10.27 -23.15
CA LYS A 5 -20.64 11.54 -23.48
C LYS A 5 -19.57 11.33 -24.54
N LEU A 6 -19.47 12.29 -25.46
CA LEU A 6 -18.51 12.29 -26.56
C LEU A 6 -17.38 13.26 -26.24
N ILE A 7 -16.14 12.78 -26.32
CA ILE A 7 -14.92 13.57 -26.13
C ILE A 7 -14.28 13.83 -27.50
N ALA A 8 -13.96 15.09 -27.76
CA ALA A 8 -13.41 15.57 -29.03
C ALA A 8 -14.18 15.06 -30.26
N ASP A 9 -15.52 15.00 -30.15
CA ASP A 9 -16.45 14.53 -31.18
C ASP A 9 -16.15 13.12 -31.76
N ARG A 10 -15.33 12.33 -31.06
CA ARG A 10 -14.82 11.04 -31.57
C ARG A 10 -14.90 9.89 -30.56
N TYR A 11 -14.56 10.16 -29.30
CA TYR A 11 -14.41 9.13 -28.28
C TYR A 11 -15.64 9.08 -27.38
N GLU A 12 -16.47 8.06 -27.54
CA GLU A 12 -17.68 7.88 -26.75
C GLU A 12 -17.39 7.11 -25.46
N LEU A 13 -17.70 7.69 -24.31
CA LEU A 13 -17.48 7.05 -23.01
C LEU A 13 -18.43 5.86 -22.81
N ILE A 14 -17.88 4.65 -22.63
CA ILE A 14 -18.64 3.42 -22.42
C ILE A 14 -18.83 3.14 -20.92
N GLY A 15 -17.77 3.27 -20.14
CA GLY A 15 -17.79 2.97 -18.71
C GLY A 15 -16.51 3.40 -18.02
N ARG A 16 -16.60 3.81 -16.76
CA ARG A 16 -15.43 4.26 -16.00
C ARG A 16 -14.60 3.05 -15.57
N LEU A 17 -13.30 3.08 -15.88
CA LEU A 17 -12.33 2.06 -15.47
C LEU A 17 -11.70 2.40 -14.11
N GLY A 18 -11.56 3.69 -13.80
CA GLY A 18 -11.03 4.13 -12.52
C GLY A 18 -11.08 5.65 -12.34
N ARG A 19 -10.86 6.09 -11.10
CA ARG A 19 -10.69 7.50 -10.73
C ARG A 19 -9.49 7.61 -9.79
N GLY A 20 -8.55 8.50 -10.10
CA GLY A 20 -7.37 8.79 -9.29
C GLY A 20 -7.29 10.26 -8.91
N GLY A 21 -6.24 10.64 -8.17
CA GLY A 21 -6.05 12.02 -7.70
C GLY A 21 -5.82 13.07 -8.80
N MET A 22 -5.56 12.63 -10.04
CA MET A 22 -5.22 13.50 -11.17
C MET A 22 -6.25 13.46 -12.30
N GLY A 23 -7.29 12.61 -12.20
CA GLY A 23 -8.26 12.45 -13.28
C GLY A 23 -9.07 11.15 -13.27
N GLU A 24 -9.82 10.93 -14.34
CA GLU A 24 -10.64 9.74 -14.55
C GLU A 24 -10.13 8.93 -15.75
N VAL A 25 -10.20 7.60 -15.66
CA VAL A 25 -9.92 6.70 -16.79
C VAL A 25 -11.22 6.01 -17.20
N TRP A 26 -11.53 6.04 -18.48
CA TRP A 26 -12.75 5.51 -19.06
C TRP A 26 -12.44 4.51 -20.17
N ALA A 27 -13.19 3.42 -20.25
CA ALA A 27 -13.33 2.67 -21.48
C ALA A 27 -14.15 3.54 -22.44
N ALA A 28 -13.64 3.75 -23.65
CA ALA A 28 -14.29 4.55 -24.67
C ALA A 28 -14.29 3.81 -26.01
N ARG A 29 -15.26 4.14 -26.87
CA ARG A 29 -15.30 3.70 -28.26
C ARG A 29 -14.76 4.81 -29.14
N ASP A 30 -13.69 4.52 -29.88
CA ASP A 30 -13.28 5.37 -31.00
C ASP A 30 -14.29 5.17 -32.13
N ARG A 31 -15.15 6.17 -32.38
CA ARG A 31 -16.21 6.08 -33.39
C ARG A 31 -15.69 6.10 -34.83
N VAL A 32 -14.45 6.56 -35.05
CA VAL A 32 -13.84 6.62 -36.39
C VAL A 32 -13.15 5.31 -36.73
N LEU A 33 -12.36 4.77 -35.78
CA LEU A 33 -11.63 3.51 -35.99
C LEU A 33 -12.38 2.27 -35.51
N HIS A 34 -13.57 2.44 -34.94
CA HIS A 34 -14.45 1.38 -34.44
C HIS A 34 -13.76 0.38 -33.48
N ARG A 35 -12.93 0.90 -32.57
CA ARG A 35 -12.22 0.10 -31.55
C ARG A 35 -12.48 0.62 -30.14
N GLU A 36 -12.32 -0.24 -29.15
CA GLU A 36 -12.29 0.19 -27.74
C GLU A 36 -10.90 0.69 -27.35
N VAL A 37 -10.88 1.74 -26.53
CA VAL A 37 -9.67 2.41 -26.05
C VAL A 37 -9.83 2.77 -24.57
N ALA A 38 -8.71 2.96 -23.87
CA ALA A 38 -8.70 3.56 -22.56
C ALA A 38 -8.46 5.07 -22.72
N LEU A 39 -9.38 5.89 -22.20
CA LEU A 39 -9.34 7.33 -22.27
C LEU A 39 -9.08 7.91 -20.88
N LYS A 40 -7.89 8.48 -20.68
CA LYS A 40 -7.53 9.17 -19.43
C LYS A 40 -7.83 10.66 -19.59
N LEU A 41 -8.66 11.19 -18.72
CA LEU A 41 -9.10 12.59 -18.68
C LEU A 41 -8.47 13.26 -17.47
N LEU A 42 -7.74 14.35 -17.70
CA LEU A 42 -7.01 15.12 -16.70
C LEU A 42 -7.56 16.54 -16.69
N ASP A 43 -7.79 17.07 -15.49
CA ASP A 43 -8.28 18.45 -15.31
C ASP A 43 -7.12 19.45 -15.38
N LEU A 44 -7.32 20.56 -16.11
CA LEU A 44 -6.33 21.63 -16.25
C LEU A 44 -6.54 22.78 -15.26
N ASP A 45 -7.52 22.70 -14.36
CA ASP A 45 -7.84 23.74 -13.38
C ASP A 45 -6.59 24.32 -12.67
N GLY A 46 -6.31 25.61 -12.93
CA GLY A 46 -5.22 26.37 -12.31
C GLY A 46 -3.89 26.40 -13.07
N ILE A 47 -3.82 25.82 -14.28
CA ILE A 47 -2.59 25.75 -15.07
C ILE A 47 -2.61 26.78 -16.21
N ALA A 48 -1.60 27.67 -16.28
CA ALA A 48 -1.44 28.61 -17.39
C ALA A 48 -1.14 27.86 -18.71
N GLN A 49 -2.05 27.98 -19.69
CA GLN A 49 -2.10 27.15 -20.90
C GLN A 49 -0.87 27.20 -21.84
N SER A 50 -0.02 28.24 -21.77
CA SER A 50 0.96 28.51 -22.84
C SER A 50 2.26 27.71 -22.75
N ASP A 51 2.84 27.51 -21.56
CA ASP A 51 4.13 26.79 -21.41
C ASP A 51 3.96 25.29 -21.22
N LEU A 52 2.81 24.88 -20.69
CA LEU A 52 2.50 23.49 -20.39
C LEU A 52 2.07 22.69 -21.60
N SER A 53 1.34 23.33 -22.52
CA SER A 53 0.98 22.71 -23.80
C SER A 53 2.23 22.23 -24.54
N ARG A 54 3.26 23.08 -24.70
CA ARG A 54 4.45 22.75 -25.53
C ARG A 54 5.30 21.61 -24.98
N ARG A 55 5.45 21.49 -23.65
CA ARG A 55 6.16 20.36 -23.03
C ARG A 55 5.31 19.09 -23.12
N PHE A 56 4.01 19.23 -22.87
CA PHE A 56 3.05 18.14 -23.04
C PHE A 56 3.04 17.59 -24.47
N GLU A 57 3.14 18.44 -25.48
CA GLU A 57 3.20 17.99 -26.86
C GLU A 57 4.44 17.13 -27.12
N ARG A 58 5.61 17.55 -26.62
CA ARG A 58 6.89 16.89 -26.90
C ARG A 58 6.98 15.54 -26.21
N GLU A 59 6.61 15.46 -24.94
CA GLU A 59 6.66 14.22 -24.17
C GLU A 59 5.62 13.21 -24.67
N ALA A 60 4.43 13.66 -25.14
CA ALA A 60 3.39 12.77 -25.63
C ALA A 60 3.78 12.17 -26.98
N VAL A 61 4.44 12.97 -27.83
CA VAL A 61 5.03 12.48 -29.08
C VAL A 61 6.12 11.45 -28.80
N ALA A 62 6.97 11.65 -27.78
CA ALA A 62 7.99 10.68 -27.40
C ALA A 62 7.37 9.37 -26.89
N ALA A 63 6.36 9.46 -26.00
CA ALA A 63 5.65 8.29 -25.49
C ALA A 63 4.90 7.51 -26.59
N ALA A 64 4.32 8.21 -27.58
CA ALA A 64 3.64 7.60 -28.72
C ALA A 64 4.60 6.86 -29.69
N GLN A 65 5.90 7.13 -29.65
CA GLN A 65 6.90 6.42 -30.46
C GLN A 65 7.28 5.06 -29.86
N ILE A 66 6.90 4.77 -28.61
CA ILE A 66 7.21 3.51 -27.96
C ILE A 66 6.24 2.45 -28.47
N VAL A 67 6.72 1.62 -29.39
CA VAL A 67 5.98 0.45 -29.89
C VAL A 67 6.64 -0.80 -29.36
N HIS A 68 6.02 -1.42 -28.35
CA HIS A 68 6.55 -2.63 -27.73
C HIS A 68 5.43 -3.50 -27.12
N PRO A 69 5.49 -4.85 -27.20
CA PRO A 69 4.46 -5.72 -26.65
C PRO A 69 4.19 -5.50 -25.15
N ASN A 70 5.23 -5.25 -24.36
CA ASN A 70 5.12 -5.01 -22.92
C ASN A 70 4.75 -3.56 -22.54
N VAL A 71 4.49 -2.69 -23.52
CA VAL A 71 4.09 -1.30 -23.30
C VAL A 71 2.67 -1.13 -23.84
N ALA A 72 1.79 -0.49 -23.07
CA ALA A 72 0.49 -0.09 -23.57
C ALA A 72 0.65 1.11 -24.51
N ALA A 73 0.18 0.99 -25.74
CA ALA A 73 0.38 2.03 -26.74
C ALA A 73 -0.40 3.31 -26.42
N LEU A 74 0.23 4.47 -26.60
CA LEU A 74 -0.46 5.76 -26.65
C LEU A 74 -0.88 6.03 -28.10
N TYR A 75 -2.18 6.04 -28.36
CA TYR A 75 -2.72 6.20 -29.71
C TYR A 75 -2.93 7.65 -30.12
N ASP A 76 -3.39 8.48 -29.19
CA ASP A 76 -3.77 9.86 -29.49
C ASP A 76 -3.80 10.70 -28.21
N ARG A 77 -3.84 12.02 -28.37
CA ARG A 77 -3.97 12.99 -27.28
C ARG A 77 -4.68 14.25 -27.75
N GLY A 78 -5.24 15.00 -26.82
CA GLY A 78 -5.82 16.29 -27.17
C GLY A 78 -6.39 17.04 -25.98
N ILE A 79 -7.12 18.10 -26.29
CA ILE A 79 -7.81 18.96 -25.33
C ILE A 79 -9.30 18.99 -25.71
N HIS A 80 -10.18 18.88 -24.71
CA HIS A 80 -11.63 19.00 -24.88
C HIS A 80 -12.20 19.86 -23.74
N GLY A 81 -12.51 21.12 -24.05
CA GLY A 81 -12.77 22.13 -23.02
C GLY A 81 -11.53 22.37 -22.17
N ASP A 82 -11.66 22.32 -20.86
CA ASP A 82 -10.55 22.46 -19.90
C ASP A 82 -9.91 21.11 -19.53
N LEU A 83 -10.18 20.07 -20.31
CA LEU A 83 -9.66 18.73 -20.03
C LEU A 83 -8.62 18.33 -21.06
N LEU A 84 -7.50 17.86 -20.54
CA LEU A 84 -6.54 17.12 -21.32
C LEU A 84 -6.97 15.66 -21.40
N PHE A 85 -6.92 15.07 -22.58
CA PHE A 85 -7.21 13.64 -22.76
C PHE A 85 -6.06 12.90 -23.43
N LEU A 86 -5.87 11.66 -22.99
CA LEU A 86 -4.92 10.70 -23.55
C LEU A 86 -5.69 9.44 -23.95
N VAL A 87 -5.47 8.99 -25.19
CA VAL A 87 -6.11 7.81 -25.76
C VAL A 87 -5.07 6.69 -25.80
N MET A 88 -5.32 5.64 -25.05
CA MET A 88 -4.37 4.55 -24.85
C MET A 88 -4.99 3.22 -25.24
N GLU A 89 -4.13 2.23 -25.45
CA GLU A 89 -4.53 0.83 -25.53
C GLU A 89 -5.35 0.43 -24.30
N LYS A 90 -6.55 -0.09 -24.54
CA LYS A 90 -7.32 -0.75 -23.49
C LYS A 90 -6.76 -2.17 -23.32
N VAL A 91 -5.99 -2.37 -22.27
CA VAL A 91 -5.42 -3.68 -21.95
C VAL A 91 -6.45 -4.53 -21.19
N ASP A 92 -6.80 -5.68 -21.76
CA ASP A 92 -7.66 -6.65 -21.09
C ASP A 92 -6.81 -7.54 -20.17
N GLY A 93 -6.94 -7.32 -18.87
CA GLY A 93 -6.16 -8.03 -17.85
C GLY A 93 -6.44 -7.54 -16.44
N GLN A 94 -5.68 -8.05 -15.48
CA GLN A 94 -5.76 -7.61 -14.08
C GLN A 94 -4.51 -6.82 -13.71
N THR A 95 -4.68 -5.74 -12.95
CA THR A 95 -3.52 -5.00 -12.44
C THR A 95 -2.75 -5.87 -11.45
N LEU A 96 -1.43 -5.70 -11.39
CA LEU A 96 -0.57 -6.40 -10.44
C LEU A 96 -0.99 -6.12 -9.00
N THR A 97 -1.50 -4.90 -8.71
CA THR A 97 -2.16 -4.60 -7.42
C THR A 97 -3.34 -5.51 -7.12
N ALA A 98 -4.23 -5.75 -8.10
CA ALA A 98 -5.38 -6.63 -7.91
C ALA A 98 -4.94 -8.09 -7.69
N CYS A 99 -3.96 -8.56 -8.46
CA CYS A 99 -3.41 -9.91 -8.29
C CYS A 99 -2.73 -10.08 -6.93
N LEU A 100 -1.87 -9.13 -6.50
CA LEU A 100 -1.23 -9.18 -5.19
C LEU A 100 -2.24 -9.13 -4.03
N ARG A 101 -3.32 -8.37 -4.18
CA ARG A 101 -4.40 -8.34 -3.17
C ARG A 101 -5.14 -9.67 -3.08
N ALA A 102 -5.39 -10.31 -4.22
CA ALA A 102 -6.14 -11.56 -4.30
C ALA A 102 -5.32 -12.77 -3.84
N GLU A 103 -4.03 -12.81 -4.21
CA GLU A 103 -3.19 -13.99 -4.06
C GLU A 103 -2.15 -13.87 -2.93
N GLY A 104 -1.86 -12.65 -2.47
CA GLY A 104 -0.76 -12.36 -1.56
C GLY A 104 0.61 -12.38 -2.26
N PRO A 105 1.70 -12.64 -1.53
CA PRO A 105 3.04 -12.70 -2.11
C PRO A 105 3.17 -13.81 -3.16
N PHE A 106 3.87 -13.53 -4.25
CA PHE A 106 4.01 -14.45 -5.38
C PHE A 106 5.15 -15.46 -5.19
N PRO A 107 5.09 -16.63 -5.85
CA PRO A 107 6.25 -17.50 -6.04
C PRO A 107 7.42 -16.75 -6.70
N LEU A 108 8.65 -17.13 -6.34
CA LEU A 108 9.86 -16.45 -6.83
C LEU A 108 9.92 -16.41 -8.36
N THR A 109 9.72 -17.55 -9.01
CA THR A 109 9.78 -17.67 -10.47
C THR A 109 8.78 -16.75 -11.18
N ARG A 110 7.56 -16.61 -10.65
CA ARG A 110 6.55 -15.69 -11.17
C ARG A 110 6.95 -14.23 -10.96
N ALA A 111 7.45 -13.87 -9.77
CA ALA A 111 7.89 -12.50 -9.50
C ALA A 111 9.06 -12.10 -10.41
N LEU A 112 10.03 -13.00 -10.65
CA LEU A 112 11.14 -12.77 -11.57
C LEU A 112 10.67 -12.63 -13.02
N ALA A 113 9.74 -13.48 -13.47
CA ALA A 113 9.17 -13.39 -14.82
C ALA A 113 8.42 -12.06 -15.05
N ILE A 114 7.61 -11.64 -14.07
CA ILE A 114 6.90 -10.35 -14.14
C ILE A 114 7.89 -9.19 -14.16
N ALA A 115 8.86 -9.17 -13.25
CA ALA A 115 9.90 -8.14 -13.23
C ALA A 115 10.69 -8.10 -14.54
N GLY A 116 10.97 -9.26 -15.14
CA GLY A 116 11.61 -9.36 -16.45
C GLY A 116 10.80 -8.68 -17.55
N GLY A 117 9.47 -8.90 -17.60
CA GLY A 117 8.59 -8.23 -18.55
C GLY A 117 8.51 -6.71 -18.35
N VAL A 118 8.58 -6.25 -17.09
CA VAL A 118 8.68 -4.81 -16.78
C VAL A 118 10.01 -4.24 -17.24
N CYS A 119 11.14 -4.94 -17.05
CA CYS A 119 12.43 -4.51 -17.59
C CYS A 119 12.39 -4.36 -19.10
N THR A 120 11.75 -5.29 -19.83
CA THR A 120 11.61 -5.18 -21.29
C THR A 120 10.81 -3.94 -21.70
N ALA A 121 9.77 -3.59 -20.93
CA ALA A 121 9.00 -2.37 -21.16
C ALA A 121 9.83 -1.11 -20.89
N LEU A 122 10.57 -1.09 -19.77
CA LEU A 122 11.44 0.03 -19.37
C LEU A 122 12.57 0.25 -20.37
N GLU A 123 13.25 -0.80 -20.81
CA GLU A 123 14.30 -0.73 -21.83
C GLU A 123 13.78 -0.08 -23.13
N ALA A 124 12.61 -0.53 -23.60
CA ALA A 124 11.98 0.03 -24.79
C ALA A 124 11.69 1.53 -24.65
N ALA A 125 11.20 1.96 -23.47
CA ALA A 125 10.93 3.36 -23.17
C ALA A 125 12.20 4.21 -23.01
N HIS A 126 13.20 3.71 -22.27
CA HIS A 126 14.47 4.40 -22.05
C HIS A 126 15.25 4.60 -23.35
N ARG A 127 15.19 3.64 -24.28
CA ARG A 127 15.75 3.79 -25.63
C ARG A 127 15.07 4.91 -26.45
N ALA A 128 13.79 5.17 -26.18
CA ALA A 128 13.05 6.30 -26.73
C ALA A 128 13.22 7.60 -25.90
N GLN A 129 14.14 7.61 -24.92
CA GLN A 129 14.38 8.70 -23.99
C GLN A 129 13.15 9.10 -23.15
N VAL A 130 12.28 8.13 -22.85
CA VAL A 130 11.12 8.32 -21.99
C VAL A 130 11.34 7.58 -20.69
N ILE A 131 11.30 8.33 -19.58
CA ILE A 131 11.35 7.80 -18.21
C ILE A 131 9.92 7.72 -17.70
N HIS A 132 9.57 6.64 -16.99
CA HIS A 132 8.19 6.43 -16.55
C HIS A 132 7.84 7.24 -15.29
N TYR A 133 8.73 7.28 -14.29
CA TYR A 133 8.60 7.98 -13.00
C TYR A 133 7.50 7.50 -12.03
N ASP A 134 6.67 6.53 -12.40
CA ASP A 134 5.57 6.01 -11.56
C ASP A 134 5.39 4.50 -11.74
N ILE A 135 6.50 3.77 -11.81
CA ILE A 135 6.45 2.31 -11.80
C ILE A 135 5.93 1.83 -10.46
N LYS A 136 4.81 1.09 -10.49
CA LYS A 136 4.16 0.50 -9.33
C LYS A 136 3.21 -0.60 -9.75
N PRO A 137 2.78 -1.49 -8.83
CA PRO A 137 1.85 -2.57 -9.18
C PRO A 137 0.53 -2.13 -9.83
N HIS A 138 0.08 -0.90 -9.61
CA HIS A 138 -1.14 -0.40 -10.25
C HIS A 138 -0.97 -0.19 -11.76
N ASN A 139 0.24 0.17 -12.19
CA ASN A 139 0.57 0.50 -13.58
C ASN A 139 1.13 -0.69 -14.35
N VAL A 140 1.02 -1.90 -13.80
CA VAL A 140 1.40 -3.15 -14.45
C VAL A 140 0.17 -4.02 -14.57
N VAL A 141 -0.16 -4.46 -15.77
CA VAL A 141 -1.30 -5.33 -16.08
C VAL A 141 -0.80 -6.69 -16.53
N LEU A 142 -1.36 -7.75 -15.94
CA LEU A 142 -1.17 -9.13 -16.36
C LEU A 142 -2.36 -9.52 -17.23
N THR A 143 -2.09 -9.83 -18.49
CA THR A 143 -3.11 -10.26 -19.46
C THR A 143 -3.42 -11.75 -19.30
N GLY A 144 -4.53 -12.22 -19.88
CA GLY A 144 -4.97 -13.61 -19.78
C GLY A 144 -4.01 -14.63 -20.40
N ASP A 145 -3.19 -14.20 -21.36
CA ASP A 145 -2.11 -14.98 -22.00
C ASP A 145 -0.77 -14.91 -21.24
N GLY A 146 -0.73 -14.24 -20.08
CA GLY A 146 0.44 -14.15 -19.22
C GLY A 146 1.45 -13.08 -19.62
N LEU A 147 1.11 -12.20 -20.57
CA LEU A 147 1.94 -11.07 -20.95
C LEU A 147 1.86 -9.97 -19.89
N VAL A 148 3.01 -9.35 -19.61
CA VAL A 148 3.10 -8.16 -18.78
C VAL A 148 2.95 -6.94 -19.67
N LYS A 149 1.98 -6.06 -19.38
CA LYS A 149 1.86 -4.74 -20.01
C LYS A 149 1.99 -3.64 -18.98
N VAL A 150 2.93 -2.73 -19.19
CA VAL A 150 3.09 -1.51 -18.39
C VAL A 150 2.29 -0.39 -19.06
N ILE A 151 1.42 0.25 -18.26
CA ILE A 151 0.52 1.34 -18.69
C ILE A 151 1.04 2.69 -18.19
N ASP A 152 0.47 3.80 -18.69
CA ASP A 152 0.75 5.16 -18.19
C ASP A 152 2.20 5.67 -18.36
N PHE A 153 2.94 5.17 -19.37
CA PHE A 153 4.29 5.65 -19.66
C PHE A 153 4.36 7.16 -19.89
N GLY A 154 5.36 7.76 -19.27
CA GLY A 154 5.67 9.18 -19.37
C GLY A 154 4.72 10.07 -18.58
N ILE A 155 3.44 9.72 -18.39
CA ILE A 155 2.35 10.59 -17.87
C ILE A 155 2.72 11.27 -16.54
N ALA A 156 3.46 10.60 -15.66
CA ALA A 156 3.90 11.15 -14.38
C ALA A 156 4.99 12.23 -14.52
N GLY A 157 5.89 12.11 -15.50
CA GLY A 157 6.86 13.15 -15.85
C GLY A 157 6.19 14.43 -16.37
N PHE A 158 5.14 14.28 -17.18
CA PHE A 158 4.32 15.41 -17.63
C PHE A 158 3.65 16.14 -16.48
N VAL A 159 3.09 15.38 -15.54
CA VAL A 159 2.44 15.92 -14.34
C VAL A 159 3.49 16.57 -13.46
N GLN A 160 4.64 15.95 -13.23
CA GLN A 160 5.71 16.55 -12.45
C GLN A 160 6.16 17.88 -13.08
N ALA A 161 6.40 17.93 -14.39
CA ALA A 161 6.74 19.15 -15.11
C ALA A 161 5.63 20.22 -15.06
N ALA A 162 4.36 19.82 -15.06
CA ALA A 162 3.22 20.72 -14.91
C ALA A 162 3.12 21.34 -13.51
N PHE A 163 3.37 20.54 -12.48
CA PHE A 163 3.30 20.96 -11.10
C PHE A 163 4.57 21.69 -10.63
N THR A 164 5.75 21.38 -11.18
CA THR A 164 7.01 22.10 -10.93
C THR A 164 6.94 23.55 -11.41
N VAL A 165 6.29 23.83 -12.55
CA VAL A 165 6.10 25.21 -13.05
C VAL A 165 5.08 25.99 -12.21
N ALA A 166 4.12 25.30 -11.57
CA ALA A 166 3.03 25.94 -10.81
C ALA A 166 3.34 26.20 -9.32
N ARG A 167 4.32 25.52 -8.69
CA ARG A 167 4.59 25.66 -7.24
C ARG A 167 6.06 25.46 -6.86
N SER A 168 6.84 26.54 -6.80
CA SER A 168 8.20 26.56 -6.22
C SER A 168 8.27 26.61 -4.68
N SER A 169 7.19 26.27 -3.95
CA SER A 169 7.16 26.44 -2.48
C SER A 169 6.41 25.37 -1.68
N GLN A 170 5.94 24.26 -2.28
CA GLN A 170 5.16 23.25 -1.54
C GLN A 170 5.62 21.82 -1.88
N LEU A 171 6.34 21.19 -0.95
CA LEU A 171 6.71 19.77 -0.91
C LEU A 171 5.46 18.88 -0.72
N THR A 172 4.54 18.89 -1.69
CA THR A 172 3.50 17.85 -1.76
C THR A 172 3.93 16.87 -2.85
N PRO A 173 4.43 15.68 -2.50
CA PRO A 173 4.81 14.69 -3.49
C PRO A 173 3.57 14.32 -4.32
N ALA A 174 3.55 14.71 -5.58
CA ALA A 174 2.56 14.23 -6.54
C ALA A 174 2.89 12.75 -6.83
N GLY A 175 2.20 11.81 -6.19
CA GLY A 175 2.40 10.37 -6.46
C GLY A 175 2.12 9.43 -5.29
N THR A 176 2.40 8.15 -5.53
CA THR A 176 2.36 7.05 -4.55
C THR A 176 3.78 6.86 -4.00
N PRO A 177 4.15 7.52 -2.87
CA PRO A 177 5.54 7.60 -2.40
C PRO A 177 6.15 6.23 -2.08
N GLU A 178 5.35 5.19 -1.90
CA GLU A 178 5.75 3.83 -1.55
C GLU A 178 6.77 3.25 -2.55
N PHE A 179 6.67 3.58 -3.83
CA PHE A 179 7.55 3.05 -4.89
C PHE A 179 8.51 4.09 -5.47
N GLY A 180 8.20 5.39 -5.39
CA GLY A 180 9.05 6.45 -5.91
C GLY A 180 10.47 6.46 -5.32
N ALA A 181 11.44 6.86 -6.14
CA ALA A 181 12.85 6.90 -5.79
C ALA A 181 13.19 8.13 -4.91
N PRO A 182 14.18 8.03 -4.01
CA PRO A 182 14.56 9.12 -3.10
C PRO A 182 14.83 10.45 -3.80
N GLU A 183 15.55 10.41 -4.93
CA GLU A 183 15.94 11.59 -5.70
C GLU A 183 14.74 12.34 -6.29
N GLN A 184 13.62 11.66 -6.59
CA GLN A 184 12.40 12.30 -7.09
C GLN A 184 11.77 13.26 -6.07
N PHE A 185 12.14 13.14 -4.78
CA PHE A 185 11.66 14.00 -3.70
C PHE A 185 12.67 15.07 -3.27
N LEU A 186 13.94 14.94 -3.70
CA LEU A 186 15.04 15.85 -3.34
C LEU A 186 15.35 16.85 -4.47
N THR A 187 15.27 16.41 -5.73
CA THR A 187 15.63 17.18 -6.91
C THR A 187 14.53 17.10 -7.96
N GLU A 188 14.49 18.07 -8.89
CA GLU A 188 13.42 18.14 -9.88
C GLU A 188 13.52 17.09 -11.00
N ARG A 189 14.62 16.33 -11.13
CA ARG A 189 14.81 15.37 -12.22
C ARG A 189 15.59 14.13 -11.79
N GLY A 190 14.89 13.00 -11.71
CA GLY A 190 15.52 11.68 -11.74
C GLY A 190 15.94 11.29 -13.17
N ASP A 191 16.40 10.06 -13.35
CA ASP A 191 16.73 9.48 -14.64
C ASP A 191 16.16 8.05 -14.75
N GLU A 192 16.58 7.27 -15.75
CA GLU A 192 16.16 5.87 -15.92
C GLU A 192 16.35 4.99 -14.66
N ARG A 193 17.30 5.35 -13.78
CA ARG A 193 17.59 4.61 -12.54
C ARG A 193 16.55 4.86 -11.46
N SER A 194 15.73 5.89 -11.59
CA SER A 194 14.55 6.09 -10.75
C SER A 194 13.49 5.01 -11.03
N ASP A 195 13.30 4.63 -12.30
CA ASP A 195 12.40 3.52 -12.67
C ASP A 195 12.93 2.17 -12.14
N LEU A 196 14.25 1.98 -12.12
CA LEU A 196 14.88 0.77 -11.58
C LEU A 196 14.70 0.66 -10.07
N TYR A 197 14.79 1.78 -9.33
CA TYR A 197 14.47 1.79 -7.90
C TYR A 197 13.01 1.39 -7.64
N ALA A 198 12.09 1.96 -8.42
CA ALA A 198 10.67 1.64 -8.31
C ALA A 198 10.37 0.17 -8.67
N LEU A 199 11.08 -0.40 -9.66
CA LEU A 199 11.09 -1.83 -9.95
C LEU A 199 11.57 -2.66 -8.75
N GLY A 200 12.64 -2.25 -8.07
CA GLY A 200 13.12 -2.88 -6.84
C GLY A 200 12.04 -2.91 -5.75
N GLY A 201 11.34 -1.79 -5.54
CA GLY A 201 10.23 -1.70 -4.60
C GLY A 201 9.05 -2.60 -4.98
N MET A 202 8.76 -2.72 -6.27
CA MET A 202 7.72 -3.62 -6.78
C MET A 202 8.11 -5.10 -6.65
N LEU A 203 9.36 -5.47 -6.95
CA LEU A 203 9.86 -6.83 -6.77
C LEU A 203 9.85 -7.22 -5.28
N PHE A 204 10.25 -6.31 -4.40
CA PHE A 204 10.11 -6.47 -2.95
C PHE A 204 8.64 -6.71 -2.58
N ALA A 205 7.70 -5.89 -3.08
CA ALA A 205 6.28 -6.04 -2.80
C ALA A 205 5.69 -7.36 -3.31
N MET A 206 6.11 -7.82 -4.49
CA MET A 206 5.68 -9.13 -5.01
C MET A 206 6.17 -10.28 -4.13
N LEU A 207 7.39 -10.20 -3.61
CA LEU A 207 7.98 -11.27 -2.82
C LEU A 207 7.56 -11.22 -1.35
N ALA A 208 7.46 -10.04 -0.74
CA ALA A 208 7.15 -9.85 0.68
C ALA A 208 5.67 -9.55 0.97
N GLY A 209 4.85 -9.28 -0.07
CA GLY A 209 3.43 -8.89 0.07
C GLY A 209 3.22 -7.43 0.52
N ARG A 210 4.29 -6.65 0.69
CA ARG A 210 4.26 -5.25 1.14
C ARG A 210 5.42 -4.46 0.54
N PRO A 211 5.30 -3.14 0.32
CA PRO A 211 6.44 -2.33 -0.12
C PRO A 211 7.53 -2.27 0.98
N PRO A 212 8.78 -1.97 0.60
CA PRO A 212 9.91 -1.91 1.54
C PRO A 212 9.72 -0.82 2.60
N PHE A 213 9.19 0.33 2.20
CA PHE A 213 8.92 1.45 3.10
C PHE A 213 7.41 1.64 3.28
N THR A 214 6.98 1.72 4.54
CA THR A 214 5.59 2.01 4.93
C THR A 214 5.57 3.09 6.01
N GLY A 215 4.52 3.90 6.04
CA GLY A 215 4.36 4.98 6.99
C GLY A 215 2.90 5.36 7.18
N HIS A 216 2.63 6.14 8.22
CA HIS A 216 1.28 6.60 8.56
C HIS A 216 0.76 7.71 7.63
N ASN A 217 1.65 8.33 6.85
CA ASN A 217 1.33 9.26 5.76
C ASN A 217 2.46 9.27 4.72
N SER A 218 2.20 9.93 3.59
CA SER A 218 3.14 10.04 2.47
C SER A 218 4.47 10.69 2.85
N ILE A 219 4.45 11.73 3.68
CA ILE A 219 5.66 12.45 4.12
C ILE A 219 6.55 11.54 4.95
N ALA A 220 5.97 10.71 5.82
CA ALA A 220 6.71 9.74 6.62
C ALA A 220 7.38 8.69 5.73
N VAL A 221 6.69 8.18 4.71
CA VAL A 221 7.28 7.24 3.73
C VAL A 221 8.46 7.88 2.99
N VAL A 222 8.29 9.11 2.50
CA VAL A 222 9.36 9.86 1.83
C VAL A 222 10.55 10.04 2.77
N ARG A 223 10.32 10.53 4.00
CA ARG A 223 11.40 10.74 4.97
C ARG A 223 12.19 9.47 5.24
N ARG A 224 11.52 8.33 5.40
CA ARG A 224 12.21 7.03 5.58
C ARG A 224 13.07 6.68 4.37
N LYS A 225 12.61 6.94 3.15
CA LYS A 225 13.41 6.70 1.93
C LYS A 225 14.65 7.59 1.83
N LEU A 226 14.57 8.81 2.35
CA LEU A 226 15.70 9.73 2.40
C LEU A 226 16.70 9.34 3.50
N ASP A 227 16.19 8.99 4.68
CA ASP A 227 17.00 8.86 5.90
C ASP A 227 17.48 7.42 6.16
N GLU A 228 16.69 6.39 5.79
CA GLU A 228 16.89 4.98 6.14
C GLU A 228 17.32 4.14 4.92
N GLU A 229 18.08 3.07 5.19
CA GLU A 229 18.33 2.02 4.19
C GLU A 229 17.08 1.15 4.01
N ALA A 230 16.93 0.57 2.82
CA ALA A 230 15.85 -0.38 2.57
C ALA A 230 16.02 -1.61 3.47
N PRO A 231 14.95 -2.09 4.11
CA PRO A 231 15.07 -3.24 4.97
C PRO A 231 15.37 -4.49 4.11
N PRO A 232 16.12 -5.46 4.64
CA PRO A 232 16.57 -6.59 3.84
C PRO A 232 15.40 -7.51 3.53
N LEU A 233 15.29 -7.95 2.28
CA LEU A 233 14.13 -8.71 1.78
C LEU A 233 13.99 -10.08 2.47
N ASP A 234 15.10 -10.71 2.81
CA ASP A 234 15.16 -12.02 3.48
C ASP A 234 14.53 -12.00 4.89
N ALA A 235 14.49 -10.84 5.56
CA ALA A 235 13.78 -10.67 6.83
C ALA A 235 12.26 -10.81 6.68
N PHE A 236 11.71 -10.54 5.50
CA PHE A 236 10.27 -10.68 5.20
C PHE A 236 9.96 -11.95 4.43
N ARG A 237 10.93 -12.46 3.67
CA ARG A 237 10.83 -13.73 2.95
C ARG A 237 12.11 -14.56 3.10
N PRO A 238 12.20 -15.36 4.17
CA PRO A 238 13.32 -16.27 4.36
C PRO A 238 13.41 -17.33 3.26
N GLY A 239 14.62 -17.79 2.97
CA GLY A 239 14.87 -18.89 2.03
C GLY A 239 14.93 -18.48 0.55
N LEU A 240 15.00 -17.17 0.25
CA LEU A 240 15.33 -16.70 -1.09
C LEU A 240 16.81 -16.95 -1.42
N PRO A 241 17.16 -17.20 -2.70
CA PRO A 241 18.55 -17.21 -3.13
C PRO A 241 19.24 -15.87 -2.81
N PRO A 242 20.47 -15.87 -2.26
CA PRO A 242 21.19 -14.65 -1.90
C PRO A 242 21.29 -13.63 -3.04
N GLU A 243 21.41 -14.12 -4.27
CA GLU A 243 21.53 -13.30 -5.48
C GLU A 243 20.25 -12.49 -5.78
N VAL A 244 19.07 -13.02 -5.40
CA VAL A 244 17.79 -12.30 -5.51
C VAL A 244 17.74 -11.16 -4.50
N THR A 245 18.09 -11.45 -3.24
CA THR A 245 18.12 -10.45 -2.16
C THR A 245 19.14 -9.35 -2.48
N ALA A 246 20.31 -9.71 -3.00
CA ALA A 246 21.34 -8.77 -3.43
C ALA A 246 20.85 -7.87 -4.57
N LEU A 247 20.20 -8.43 -5.61
CA LEU A 247 19.64 -7.63 -6.70
C LEU A 247 18.58 -6.63 -6.20
N VAL A 248 17.67 -7.07 -5.31
CA VAL A 248 16.64 -6.18 -4.75
C VAL A 248 17.25 -5.08 -3.89
N ALA A 249 18.27 -5.39 -3.08
CA ALA A 249 18.99 -4.41 -2.27
C ALA A 249 19.71 -3.37 -3.16
N GLU A 250 20.38 -3.83 -4.23
CA GLU A 250 21.08 -2.96 -5.18
C GLU A 250 20.13 -2.03 -5.95
N LEU A 251 18.95 -2.52 -6.37
CA LEU A 251 17.92 -1.68 -6.98
C LEU A 251 17.41 -0.62 -6.00
N LEU A 252 17.33 -0.96 -4.70
CA LEU A 252 16.84 -0.08 -3.63
C LEU A 252 17.93 0.80 -3.00
N GLU A 253 19.14 0.84 -3.58
CA GLU A 253 20.19 1.77 -3.15
C GLU A 253 19.70 3.22 -3.25
N ARG A 254 19.98 4.01 -2.22
CA ARG A 254 19.54 5.42 -2.19
C ARG A 254 20.26 6.25 -3.24
N ASP A 255 21.55 6.02 -3.39
CA ASP A 255 22.39 6.66 -4.41
C ASP A 255 22.13 6.02 -5.79
N PRO A 256 21.61 6.76 -6.79
CA PRO A 256 21.40 6.24 -8.13
C PRO A 256 22.68 5.69 -8.78
N ASP A 257 23.87 6.19 -8.43
CA ASP A 257 25.14 5.71 -9.00
C ASP A 257 25.51 4.30 -8.50
N ARG A 258 24.88 3.83 -7.42
CA ARG A 258 25.07 2.50 -6.84
C ARG A 258 24.05 1.46 -7.32
N ARG A 259 23.09 1.88 -8.16
CA ARG A 259 22.08 1.00 -8.78
C ARG A 259 22.62 0.41 -10.09
N PRO A 260 22.00 -0.65 -10.64
CA PRO A 260 22.25 -1.08 -12.01
C PRO A 260 22.05 0.07 -13.00
N HIS A 261 22.84 0.10 -14.06
CA HIS A 261 22.86 1.23 -15.00
C HIS A 261 21.71 1.19 -16.02
N SER A 262 21.13 0.02 -16.29
CA SER A 262 20.07 -0.11 -17.31
C SER A 262 19.07 -1.22 -16.99
N ALA A 263 17.85 -1.08 -17.53
CA ALA A 263 16.83 -2.12 -17.46
C ALA A 263 17.29 -3.43 -18.12
N GLN A 264 18.09 -3.36 -19.19
CA GLN A 264 18.68 -4.51 -19.85
C GLN A 264 19.61 -5.31 -18.90
N GLN A 265 20.50 -4.63 -18.18
CA GLN A 265 21.40 -5.27 -17.21
C GLN A 265 20.60 -6.01 -16.12
N VAL A 266 19.51 -5.40 -15.64
CA VAL A 266 18.63 -6.02 -14.66
C VAL A 266 17.90 -7.23 -15.26
N GLN A 267 17.41 -7.11 -16.50
CA GLN A 267 16.73 -8.19 -17.19
C GLN A 267 17.62 -9.42 -17.36
N GLU A 268 18.88 -9.25 -17.79
CA GLU A 268 19.84 -10.34 -17.94
C GLU A 268 20.08 -11.08 -16.62
N ARG A 269 20.20 -10.32 -15.51
CA ARG A 269 20.32 -10.90 -14.16
C ARG A 269 19.06 -11.66 -13.75
N LEU A 270 17.87 -11.11 -13.99
CA LEU A 270 16.60 -11.78 -13.70
C LEU A 270 16.44 -13.08 -14.49
N GLN A 271 16.85 -13.09 -15.76
CA GLN A 271 16.84 -14.30 -16.60
C GLN A 271 17.80 -15.37 -16.08
N ALA A 272 19.02 -15.00 -15.69
CA ALA A 272 19.98 -15.92 -15.09
C ALA A 272 19.47 -16.52 -13.77
N LEU A 273 18.81 -15.71 -12.95
CA LEU A 273 18.17 -16.16 -11.71
C LEU A 273 17.01 -17.13 -11.98
N LEU A 274 16.17 -16.81 -12.97
CA LEU A 274 15.05 -17.67 -13.36
C LEU A 274 15.54 -19.02 -13.92
N ALA A 275 16.58 -19.01 -14.75
CA ALA A 275 17.22 -20.22 -15.27
C ALA A 275 17.79 -21.09 -14.14
N SER A 276 18.47 -20.48 -13.16
CA SER A 276 18.99 -21.20 -11.99
C SER A 276 17.89 -21.83 -11.13
N CYS A 277 16.75 -21.14 -10.96
CA CYS A 277 15.60 -21.69 -10.23
C CYS A 277 14.99 -22.90 -10.93
N THR A 278 14.82 -22.82 -12.26
CA THR A 278 14.24 -23.91 -13.06
C THR A 278 15.17 -25.12 -13.18
N ALA A 279 16.49 -24.91 -13.20
CA ALA A 279 17.48 -25.99 -13.18
C ALA A 279 17.51 -26.72 -11.83
N ALA A 280 17.30 -26.01 -10.71
CA ALA A 280 17.20 -26.62 -9.38
C ALA A 280 15.90 -27.43 -9.17
N GLU A 281 14.85 -27.14 -9.95
CA GLU A 281 13.57 -27.86 -9.94
C GLU A 281 13.54 -29.12 -10.85
N ALA A 282 14.60 -29.42 -11.60
CA ALA A 282 14.71 -30.66 -12.37
C ALA A 282 14.85 -31.89 -11.45
N PRO A 283 14.23 -33.04 -11.77
CA PRO A 283 14.13 -34.16 -10.83
C PRO A 283 15.50 -34.77 -10.57
N THR A 284 16.08 -34.44 -9.42
CA THR A 284 17.18 -35.23 -8.87
C THR A 284 16.61 -36.55 -8.38
N THR A 285 17.00 -37.62 -9.05
CA THR A 285 16.68 -39.02 -8.75
C THR A 285 16.76 -39.31 -7.26
N ALA A 286 15.70 -39.92 -6.74
CA ALA A 286 15.50 -40.23 -5.33
C ALA A 286 16.70 -40.97 -4.68
N MET A 287 17.21 -40.40 -3.58
CA MET A 287 17.91 -41.19 -2.56
C MET A 287 16.88 -41.73 -1.54
N PRO A 288 17.04 -42.98 -1.06
CA PRO A 288 16.13 -43.55 -0.08
C PRO A 288 16.32 -42.90 1.31
N PRO A 289 15.26 -42.84 2.13
CA PRO A 289 15.33 -42.16 3.43
C PRO A 289 16.18 -42.97 4.43
N PRO A 290 16.92 -42.32 5.34
CA PRO A 290 17.61 -43.02 6.42
C PRO A 290 16.57 -43.57 7.42
N GLN A 291 16.84 -44.79 7.89
CA GLN A 291 16.01 -45.50 8.87
C GLN A 291 15.97 -44.73 10.20
N ARG A 292 14.76 -44.42 10.70
CA ARG A 292 14.56 -43.83 12.03
C ARG A 292 14.64 -44.91 13.11
N THR A 293 15.57 -44.75 14.03
CA THR A 293 15.51 -45.35 15.38
C THR A 293 14.36 -44.70 16.18
N ARG A 294 13.65 -45.51 16.98
CA ARG A 294 12.53 -45.07 17.82
C ARG A 294 13.03 -44.31 19.06
N PRO A 295 12.45 -43.16 19.43
CA PRO A 295 12.44 -42.69 20.80
C PRO A 295 11.28 -43.33 21.58
N MET A 296 11.58 -43.68 22.83
CA MET A 296 10.63 -44.08 23.86
C MET A 296 9.66 -42.91 24.14
N GLY A 297 8.38 -43.23 24.35
CA GLY A 297 7.31 -42.24 24.35
C GLY A 297 7.27 -41.29 25.54
N ASP A 298 6.85 -40.07 25.25
CA ASP A 298 6.21 -39.18 26.22
C ASP A 298 4.71 -39.12 25.92
N ARG A 299 3.91 -39.26 26.96
CA ARG A 299 2.46 -39.09 26.90
C ARG A 299 2.15 -37.62 26.61
N GLU A 300 1.65 -37.34 25.42
CA GLU A 300 1.08 -36.04 25.07
C GLU A 300 -0.13 -35.75 25.98
N ARG A 301 0.03 -34.72 26.82
CA ARG A 301 -1.02 -34.17 27.66
C ARG A 301 -1.83 -33.21 26.79
N ALA A 302 -3.15 -33.31 26.82
CA ALA A 302 -4.02 -32.41 26.04
C ALA A 302 -3.76 -30.92 26.40
N PRO A 303 -3.87 -29.99 25.44
CA PRO A 303 -3.67 -28.55 25.65
C PRO A 303 -4.59 -28.05 26.77
N GLN A 304 -4.01 -27.58 27.87
CA GLN A 304 -4.77 -26.90 28.91
C GLN A 304 -4.84 -25.42 28.57
N ARG A 305 -6.05 -24.85 28.50
CA ARG A 305 -6.21 -23.39 28.34
C ARG A 305 -5.56 -22.68 29.54
N PRO A 306 -4.79 -21.60 29.32
CA PRO A 306 -4.25 -20.80 30.41
C PRO A 306 -5.38 -20.32 31.34
N SER A 307 -5.17 -20.35 32.66
CA SER A 307 -6.13 -19.79 33.60
C SER A 307 -6.12 -18.26 33.53
N PRO A 308 -7.25 -17.55 33.70
CA PRO A 308 -7.28 -16.09 33.67
C PRO A 308 -6.35 -15.41 34.69
N ASP A 309 -6.01 -16.10 35.79
CA ASP A 309 -5.09 -15.60 36.80
C ASP A 309 -3.63 -15.57 36.31
N SER A 310 -3.29 -16.41 35.33
CA SER A 310 -1.94 -16.48 34.75
C SER A 310 -1.57 -15.19 34.00
N TRP A 311 -2.57 -14.48 33.45
CA TRP A 311 -2.41 -13.22 32.71
C TRP A 311 -2.10 -12.01 33.60
N ASN A 312 -2.04 -12.17 34.92
CA ASN A 312 -1.77 -11.05 35.83
C ASN A 312 -0.29 -10.59 35.81
N ARG A 313 0.64 -11.45 35.40
CA ARG A 313 2.08 -11.15 35.37
C ARG A 313 2.76 -11.78 34.16
N ALA A 314 3.81 -11.13 33.67
CA ALA A 314 4.62 -11.63 32.56
C ALA A 314 5.23 -13.01 32.81
N SER A 315 5.67 -13.26 34.04
CA SER A 315 6.32 -14.52 34.42
C SER A 315 5.38 -15.72 34.44
N THR A 316 4.06 -15.50 34.47
CA THR A 316 3.05 -16.56 34.58
C THR A 316 2.17 -16.66 33.33
N ASP A 317 2.33 -15.75 32.38
CA ASP A 317 1.51 -15.67 31.19
C ASP A 317 2.16 -16.45 30.04
N GLU A 318 1.58 -17.61 29.74
CA GLU A 318 2.03 -18.49 28.66
C GLU A 318 1.43 -18.11 27.29
N THR A 319 0.63 -17.04 27.22
CA THR A 319 -0.02 -16.63 25.97
C THR A 319 1.03 -16.11 24.98
N PRO A 320 1.14 -16.69 23.77
CA PRO A 320 2.02 -16.13 22.75
C PRO A 320 1.60 -14.71 22.40
N PHE A 321 2.55 -13.77 22.37
CA PHE A 321 2.25 -12.38 22.04
C PHE A 321 2.20 -12.16 20.52
N THR A 322 1.22 -12.80 19.87
CA THR A 322 1.04 -12.79 18.41
C THR A 322 -0.37 -12.35 18.01
N PRO A 323 -0.57 -11.85 16.78
CA PRO A 323 -1.91 -11.52 16.28
C PRO A 323 -2.91 -12.68 16.40
N ASP A 324 -2.51 -13.91 16.09
CA ASP A 324 -3.42 -15.06 16.15
C ASP A 324 -3.84 -15.44 17.58
N ALA A 325 -2.97 -15.20 18.56
CA ALA A 325 -3.26 -15.50 19.95
C ALA A 325 -4.09 -14.40 20.64
N LEU A 326 -3.96 -13.14 20.20
CA LEU A 326 -4.53 -11.98 20.87
C LEU A 326 -5.67 -11.30 20.11
N LEU A 327 -5.77 -11.48 18.80
CA LEU A 327 -6.77 -10.84 17.96
C LEU A 327 -7.69 -11.89 17.36
N PRO A 328 -9.02 -11.70 17.40
CA PRO A 328 -9.92 -12.58 16.67
C PRO A 328 -9.77 -12.37 15.16
N ARG A 329 -10.12 -13.37 14.35
CA ARG A 329 -10.17 -13.21 12.88
C ARG A 329 -11.36 -12.35 12.44
N ARG A 330 -12.46 -12.44 13.19
CA ARG A 330 -13.72 -11.73 12.96
C ARG A 330 -14.37 -11.40 14.30
N PHE A 331 -15.07 -10.29 14.40
CA PHE A 331 -15.93 -9.98 15.53
C PHE A 331 -17.24 -9.36 15.07
N THR A 332 -18.29 -9.55 15.86
CA THR A 332 -19.60 -8.93 15.63
C THR A 332 -19.89 -7.95 16.75
N ASN A 333 -20.14 -6.68 16.40
CA ASN A 333 -20.46 -5.63 17.36
C ASN A 333 -21.88 -5.77 17.94
N ASP A 334 -22.21 -4.92 18.92
CA ASP A 334 -23.51 -4.96 19.63
C ASP A 334 -24.70 -4.59 18.72
N LEU A 335 -24.42 -4.08 17.51
CA LEU A 335 -25.40 -3.75 16.47
C LEU A 335 -25.53 -4.86 15.41
N SER A 336 -24.98 -6.05 15.67
CA SER A 336 -24.99 -7.22 14.77
C SER A 336 -24.22 -7.03 13.46
N ILE A 337 -23.22 -6.15 13.44
CA ILE A 337 -22.35 -5.95 12.26
C ILE A 337 -21.05 -6.70 12.43
N GLU A 338 -20.71 -7.43 11.39
CA GLU A 338 -19.49 -8.21 11.32
C GLU A 338 -18.33 -7.36 10.81
N PHE A 339 -17.18 -7.53 11.44
CA PHE A 339 -15.90 -6.94 11.03
C PHE A 339 -14.91 -8.08 10.82
N ALA A 340 -14.19 -8.06 9.70
CA ALA A 340 -13.15 -9.04 9.40
C ALA A 340 -11.77 -8.39 9.45
N ARG A 341 -10.80 -9.12 10.00
CA ARG A 341 -9.40 -8.68 10.07
C ARG A 341 -8.81 -8.63 8.65
N ILE A 342 -8.31 -7.46 8.26
CA ILE A 342 -7.73 -7.21 6.93
C ILE A 342 -6.23 -6.95 6.98
N ALA A 343 -5.68 -6.59 8.14
CA ALA A 343 -4.25 -6.44 8.37
C ALA A 343 -3.90 -6.73 9.83
N GLU A 344 -2.66 -7.13 10.08
CA GLU A 344 -2.13 -7.41 11.40
C GLU A 344 -0.61 -7.18 11.47
N GLY A 345 -0.07 -7.04 12.67
CA GLY A 345 1.36 -6.94 12.90
C GLY A 345 1.73 -6.99 14.38
N ASN A 346 2.99 -7.28 14.66
CA ASN A 346 3.61 -7.16 15.99
C ASN A 346 4.83 -6.23 15.86
N ARG A 347 5.07 -5.38 16.85
CA ARG A 347 6.28 -4.54 16.93
C ARG A 347 6.65 -4.26 18.38
N LEU A 348 7.93 -4.00 18.63
CA LEU A 348 8.39 -3.56 19.94
C LEU A 348 7.92 -2.13 20.20
N SER A 349 7.43 -1.84 21.41
CA SER A 349 6.90 -0.51 21.73
C SER A 349 7.98 0.59 21.67
N ARG A 350 9.26 0.21 21.83
CA ARG A 350 10.42 1.12 21.74
C ARG A 350 10.77 1.56 20.31
N GLU A 351 10.25 0.87 19.30
CA GLU A 351 10.47 1.17 17.87
C GLU A 351 9.44 2.17 17.32
N ALA A 352 8.48 2.59 18.16
CA ALA A 352 7.46 3.55 17.81
C ALA A 352 7.92 5.00 18.06
N GLY A 353 7.62 5.90 17.11
CA GLY A 353 8.02 7.31 17.18
C GLY A 353 7.41 8.08 18.36
N PRO A 354 7.96 9.25 18.72
CA PRO A 354 7.59 9.98 19.94
C PRO A 354 6.13 10.47 20.01
N SER A 355 5.44 10.58 18.87
CA SER A 355 4.02 10.94 18.74
C SER A 355 3.09 9.73 18.55
N ASP A 356 3.63 8.51 18.55
CA ASP A 356 2.87 7.27 18.45
C ASP A 356 2.48 6.81 19.86
N LEU A 357 1.21 6.41 20.03
CA LEU A 357 0.68 5.90 21.31
C LEU A 357 1.54 4.74 21.84
N ALA A 358 2.09 3.91 20.96
CA ALA A 358 2.98 2.84 21.35
C ALA A 358 4.30 3.36 21.95
N GLY A 359 4.87 4.45 21.43
CA GLY A 359 6.08 5.07 21.97
C GLY A 359 5.82 5.78 23.30
N GLU A 360 4.63 6.32 23.49
CA GLU A 360 4.19 6.90 24.75
C GLU A 360 3.99 5.85 25.84
N LEU A 361 3.35 4.72 25.51
CA LEU A 361 3.16 3.60 26.43
C LEU A 361 4.45 2.82 26.67
N ALA A 362 5.42 2.83 25.74
CA ALA A 362 6.75 2.27 25.95
C ALA A 362 7.48 2.92 27.12
N ARG A 363 7.36 4.25 27.26
CA ARG A 363 7.91 5.01 28.39
C ARG A 363 7.25 4.64 29.74
N ARG A 364 6.11 3.94 29.70
CA ARG A 364 5.34 3.46 30.86
C ARG A 364 5.47 1.95 31.07
N GLY A 365 6.51 1.33 30.50
CA GLY A 365 6.81 -0.08 30.74
C GLY A 365 6.09 -1.06 29.82
N CYS A 366 5.48 -0.58 28.72
CA CYS A 366 5.06 -1.47 27.63
C CYS A 366 6.27 -1.90 26.81
N THR A 367 6.39 -3.21 26.55
CA THR A 367 7.52 -3.77 25.79
C THR A 367 7.15 -4.08 24.35
N GLU A 368 5.91 -4.54 24.12
CA GLU A 368 5.45 -5.06 22.84
C GLU A 368 4.00 -4.63 22.58
N VAL A 369 3.67 -4.42 21.29
CA VAL A 369 2.33 -4.11 20.83
C VAL A 369 1.93 -4.96 19.63
N VAL A 370 0.78 -5.61 19.75
CA VAL A 370 0.11 -6.31 18.63
C VAL A 370 -0.97 -5.40 18.05
N VAL A 371 -0.98 -5.27 16.73
CA VAL A 371 -1.92 -4.41 16.00
C VAL A 371 -2.74 -5.24 15.03
N GLY A 372 -4.04 -4.96 14.95
CA GLY A 372 -4.95 -5.49 13.94
C GLY A 372 -5.78 -4.37 13.33
N VAL A 373 -6.11 -4.49 12.05
CA VAL A 373 -7.07 -3.61 11.37
C VAL A 373 -8.20 -4.46 10.85
N TYR A 374 -9.42 -4.01 11.09
CA TYR A 374 -10.65 -4.67 10.69
C TYR A 374 -11.46 -3.75 9.80
N ALA A 375 -12.11 -4.31 8.79
CA ALA A 375 -13.08 -3.61 7.96
C ALA A 375 -14.48 -4.19 8.17
N GLU A 376 -15.46 -3.29 8.24
CA GLU A 376 -16.89 -3.62 8.24
C GLU A 376 -17.20 -4.50 7.02
N GLN A 377 -17.82 -5.66 7.27
CA GLN A 377 -18.40 -6.51 6.23
C GLN A 377 -19.71 -5.88 5.75
N PRO A 378 -20.31 -6.31 4.61
CA PRO A 378 -21.50 -5.67 4.06
C PRO A 378 -22.56 -5.41 5.13
N GLY A 379 -22.85 -4.13 5.37
CA GLY A 379 -23.62 -3.66 6.49
C GLY A 379 -24.34 -2.36 6.15
N PRO A 380 -25.19 -1.84 7.06
CA PRO A 380 -25.99 -0.64 6.86
C PRO A 380 -25.21 0.60 6.40
N HIS A 381 -23.93 0.71 6.75
CA HIS A 381 -23.09 1.88 6.47
C HIS A 381 -21.82 1.58 5.67
N ALA A 382 -21.54 0.30 5.37
CA ALA A 382 -20.40 -0.11 4.57
C ALA A 382 -20.78 -0.27 3.09
N THR A 383 -20.17 0.56 2.26
CA THR A 383 -20.03 0.27 0.83
C THR A 383 -18.64 -0.31 0.57
N PRO A 384 -18.45 -1.09 -0.51
CA PRO A 384 -17.11 -1.57 -0.92
C PRO A 384 -16.08 -0.45 -1.09
N GLU A 385 -16.55 0.78 -1.34
CA GLU A 385 -15.76 1.97 -1.58
C GLU A 385 -15.50 2.79 -0.29
N ASN A 386 -16.29 2.60 0.77
CA ASN A 386 -16.15 3.33 2.03
C ASN A 386 -16.62 2.53 3.28
N PRO A 387 -15.90 1.48 3.71
CA PRO A 387 -16.26 0.73 4.91
C PRO A 387 -15.77 1.43 6.19
N VAL A 388 -16.45 1.20 7.32
CA VAL A 388 -15.91 1.58 8.63
C VAL A 388 -14.70 0.71 8.96
N HIS A 389 -13.62 1.35 9.38
CA HIS A 389 -12.40 0.66 9.78
C HIS A 389 -12.24 0.72 11.29
N VAL A 390 -11.69 -0.35 11.87
CA VAL A 390 -11.34 -0.40 13.28
C VAL A 390 -9.90 -0.87 13.42
N SER A 391 -9.02 -0.02 13.93
CA SER A 391 -7.68 -0.43 14.36
C SER A 391 -7.73 -0.84 15.82
N VAL A 392 -7.16 -1.99 16.17
CA VAL A 392 -7.05 -2.49 17.54
C VAL A 392 -5.58 -2.67 17.87
N GLN A 393 -5.15 -2.14 19.00
CA GLN A 393 -3.79 -2.28 19.53
C GLN A 393 -3.88 -2.94 20.90
N VAL A 394 -3.12 -4.03 21.09
CA VAL A 394 -3.01 -4.77 22.34
C VAL A 394 -1.61 -4.56 22.89
N PHE A 395 -1.53 -3.97 24.06
CA PHE A 395 -0.29 -3.67 24.78
C PHE A 395 -0.17 -4.62 25.98
N ALA A 396 0.97 -5.28 26.12
CA ALA A 396 1.30 -6.04 27.32
C ALA A 396 2.25 -5.24 28.23
N PHE A 397 2.01 -5.32 29.54
CA PHE A 397 2.85 -4.73 30.58
C PHE A 397 3.42 -5.81 31.50
N ALA A 398 4.41 -5.51 32.33
CA ALA A 398 5.00 -6.50 33.23
C ALA A 398 3.96 -7.13 34.19
N ASP A 399 3.01 -6.34 34.68
CA ASP A 399 1.98 -6.76 35.63
C ASP A 399 0.71 -5.88 35.57
N VAL A 400 -0.31 -6.27 36.35
CA VAL A 400 -1.58 -5.55 36.48
C VAL A 400 -1.40 -4.11 36.99
N ALA A 401 -0.43 -3.86 37.88
CA ALA A 401 -0.24 -2.54 38.47
C ALA A 401 0.27 -1.53 37.42
N THR A 402 1.22 -1.96 36.61
CA THR A 402 1.79 -1.19 35.50
C THR A 402 0.75 -0.95 34.41
N ALA A 403 -0.02 -1.98 34.05
CA ALA A 403 -1.13 -1.82 33.10
C ALA A 403 -2.22 -0.86 33.62
N ARG A 404 -2.48 -0.85 34.93
CA ARG A 404 -3.44 0.05 35.57
C ARG A 404 -2.96 1.50 35.53
N ASP A 405 -1.69 1.76 35.81
CA ASP A 405 -1.10 3.11 35.71
C ASP A 405 -1.19 3.64 34.27
N ALA A 406 -0.77 2.82 33.29
CA ALA A 406 -0.84 3.16 31.88
C ALA A 406 -2.28 3.41 31.38
N HIS A 407 -3.25 2.63 31.86
CA HIS A 407 -4.67 2.84 31.56
C HIS A 407 -5.21 4.14 32.20
N GLY A 408 -4.82 4.41 33.45
CA GLY A 408 -5.19 5.64 34.17
C GLY A 408 -4.72 6.91 33.46
N TYR A 409 -3.57 6.85 32.78
CA TYR A 409 -3.08 7.94 31.93
C TYR A 409 -3.97 8.21 30.70
N LEU A 410 -4.53 7.17 30.08
CA LEU A 410 -5.40 7.31 28.91
C LEU A 410 -6.84 7.70 29.27
N GLY A 411 -7.25 7.45 30.50
CA GLY A 411 -8.62 7.64 31.00
C GLY A 411 -9.56 6.47 30.67
N ASP A 412 -10.65 6.37 31.44
CA ASP A 412 -11.76 5.47 31.14
C ASP A 412 -12.66 6.04 30.04
N GLY A 413 -13.15 5.17 29.17
CA GLY A 413 -14.29 5.47 28.30
C GLY A 413 -13.92 6.02 26.93
N GLY A 414 -14.90 5.92 26.03
CA GLY A 414 -14.75 6.33 24.65
C GLY A 414 -14.62 7.84 24.52
N ALA A 415 -13.62 8.30 23.78
CA ALA A 415 -13.45 9.73 23.46
C ALA A 415 -13.71 9.93 21.97
N SER A 416 -14.71 10.72 21.63
CA SER A 416 -14.89 11.26 20.27
C SER A 416 -13.98 12.46 20.07
N TRP A 417 -13.31 12.49 18.93
CA TRP A 417 -12.60 13.68 18.47
C TRP A 417 -13.07 13.97 17.06
N HIS A 418 -13.60 15.18 16.87
CA HIS A 418 -13.92 15.68 15.55
C HIS A 418 -12.65 16.27 14.96
N LEU A 419 -11.98 15.52 14.07
CA LEU A 419 -10.95 16.14 13.25
C LEU A 419 -11.64 16.82 12.08
N THR A 420 -11.84 18.13 12.24
CA THR A 420 -12.20 19.01 11.12
C THR A 420 -10.90 19.34 10.41
N MET A 421 -10.65 18.73 9.25
CA MET A 421 -9.53 19.13 8.42
C MET A 421 -9.93 20.36 7.63
N TRP A 422 -9.33 21.50 8.00
CA TRP A 422 -9.47 22.77 7.28
C TRP A 422 -8.40 22.84 6.20
N SER A 423 -8.82 23.02 4.95
CA SER A 423 -7.93 23.40 3.86
C SER A 423 -7.95 24.92 3.73
N ALA A 424 -6.90 25.60 4.17
CA ALA A 424 -6.70 27.02 3.84
C ALA A 424 -5.88 27.08 2.54
N ARG A 425 -6.38 27.78 1.51
CA ARG A 425 -5.63 27.97 0.26
C ARG A 425 -4.37 28.81 0.44
N ASP A 426 -4.33 29.69 1.44
CA ASP A 426 -3.20 30.59 1.67
C ASP A 426 -2.83 30.60 3.16
N GLY A 427 -1.56 30.31 3.46
CA GLY A 427 -1.04 30.28 4.83
C GLY A 427 -1.06 31.66 5.47
N GLY A 428 -2.13 31.98 6.21
CA GLY A 428 -2.20 33.17 7.04
C GLY A 428 -3.53 33.33 7.78
N GLY A 429 -3.50 33.10 9.09
CA GLY A 429 -4.43 33.71 10.05
C GLY A 429 -5.84 33.11 10.18
N LEU A 430 -6.36 33.23 11.40
CA LEU A 430 -7.70 32.82 11.85
C LEU A 430 -8.82 33.62 11.14
N ALA A 431 -9.40 33.12 10.05
CA ALA A 431 -10.73 33.52 9.56
C ALA A 431 -11.42 32.38 8.78
N PRO A 432 -12.76 32.23 8.86
CA PRO A 432 -13.48 31.12 8.21
C PRO A 432 -13.78 31.38 6.72
N CYS A 433 -13.57 30.39 5.86
CA CYS A 433 -13.90 30.40 4.41
C CYS A 433 -14.84 29.21 4.06
N PRO A 434 -15.76 29.30 3.08
CA PRO A 434 -17.04 28.57 3.17
C PRO A 434 -17.17 27.14 2.57
N ASP A 435 -16.29 26.62 1.71
CA ASP A 435 -16.79 25.61 0.73
C ASP A 435 -16.25 24.15 0.71
N GLU A 436 -15.23 23.72 1.46
CA GLU A 436 -14.96 22.26 1.60
C GLU A 436 -14.37 21.88 2.96
N VAL A 437 -15.18 21.17 3.77
CA VAL A 437 -14.78 20.66 5.09
C VAL A 437 -14.73 19.13 5.04
N TYR A 438 -13.52 18.57 5.04
CA TYR A 438 -13.34 17.13 5.22
C TYR A 438 -13.47 16.79 6.71
N ARG A 439 -14.58 16.15 7.09
CA ARG A 439 -14.79 15.67 8.45
C ARG A 439 -14.42 14.19 8.51
N SER A 440 -13.42 13.86 9.31
CA SER A 440 -13.17 12.45 9.69
C SER A 440 -13.72 12.23 11.10
N TYR A 441 -14.61 11.25 11.24
CA TYR A 441 -15.14 10.86 12.53
C TYR A 441 -14.29 9.73 13.07
N ARG A 442 -13.83 9.89 14.30
CA ARG A 442 -12.98 8.91 14.99
C ARG A 442 -13.50 8.69 16.39
N TRP A 443 -13.57 7.42 16.78
CA TRP A 443 -13.93 7.02 18.13
C TRP A 443 -12.86 6.10 18.69
N ARG A 444 -12.22 6.52 19.78
CA ARG A 444 -11.26 5.70 20.50
C ARG A 444 -11.93 5.06 21.71
N TYR A 445 -11.69 3.79 21.95
CA TYR A 445 -12.09 3.09 23.18
C TYR A 445 -10.88 2.34 23.76
N SER A 446 -10.56 2.59 25.02
CA SER A 446 -9.53 1.89 25.80
C SER A 446 -10.17 0.96 26.80
N TRP A 447 -9.60 -0.24 26.97
CA TRP A 447 -10.07 -1.23 27.94
C TRP A 447 -8.92 -2.10 28.44
N ARG A 448 -8.89 -2.34 29.75
CA ARG A 448 -7.83 -3.11 30.41
C ARG A 448 -8.40 -4.37 31.05
N GLU A 449 -7.79 -5.52 30.74
CA GLU A 449 -7.89 -6.74 31.57
C GLU A 449 -6.49 -7.15 32.00
N ASN A 450 -6.36 -7.58 33.26
CA ASN A 450 -5.10 -8.11 33.77
C ASN A 450 -3.91 -7.18 33.41
N ARG A 451 -2.84 -7.74 32.84
CA ARG A 451 -1.66 -7.00 32.35
C ARG A 451 -1.81 -6.41 30.93
N TYR A 452 -2.96 -6.59 30.29
CA TYR A 452 -3.22 -6.19 28.91
C TYR A 452 -4.06 -4.91 28.85
N LEU A 453 -3.59 -3.95 28.06
CA LEU A 453 -4.34 -2.75 27.68
C LEU A 453 -4.70 -2.85 26.21
N ARG A 454 -5.96 -2.61 25.88
CA ARG A 454 -6.49 -2.73 24.53
C ARG A 454 -7.05 -1.39 24.12
N VAL A 455 -6.58 -0.87 23.00
CA VAL A 455 -7.04 0.42 22.47
C VAL A 455 -7.56 0.18 21.06
N ALA A 456 -8.85 0.41 20.88
CA ALA A 456 -9.49 0.36 19.58
C ALA A 456 -9.80 1.78 19.08
N LEU A 457 -9.58 2.03 17.80
CA LEU A 457 -9.89 3.26 17.12
C LEU A 457 -10.76 2.92 15.90
N ALA A 458 -12.05 3.23 15.98
CA ALA A 458 -12.96 3.15 14.85
C ALA A 458 -12.96 4.49 14.09
N TYR A 459 -12.91 4.44 12.76
CA TYR A 459 -12.90 5.65 11.93
C TYR A 459 -13.54 5.43 10.57
N ARG A 460 -14.04 6.54 10.00
CA ARG A 460 -14.50 6.66 8.61
C ARG A 460 -14.01 8.00 8.03
N ALA A 461 -13.56 7.98 6.78
CA ALA A 461 -13.21 9.17 6.01
C ALA A 461 -14.37 9.47 5.05
N ASP A 462 -14.69 10.75 4.86
CA ASP A 462 -15.75 11.27 3.98
C ASP A 462 -17.17 11.19 4.54
N LEU A 463 -17.67 12.33 5.04
CA LEU A 463 -19.10 12.56 5.25
C LEU A 463 -19.49 13.99 4.93
N THR A 464 -20.05 14.16 3.74
CA THR A 464 -21.08 15.18 3.46
C THR A 464 -22.29 14.90 4.38
N ASN A 465 -22.19 15.40 5.62
CA ASN A 465 -23.25 15.46 6.64
C ASN A 465 -23.71 14.10 7.24
N ASP A 466 -23.04 13.61 8.28
CA ASP A 466 -23.54 12.47 9.08
C ASP A 466 -23.10 12.58 10.55
N GLY A 467 -23.86 13.37 11.34
CA GLY A 467 -23.79 13.30 12.81
C GLY A 467 -24.35 11.99 13.39
N SER A 468 -24.80 11.06 12.53
CA SER A 468 -25.49 9.81 12.88
C SER A 468 -24.56 8.60 13.09
N ILE A 469 -23.28 8.68 12.69
CA ILE A 469 -22.35 7.52 12.72
C ILE A 469 -21.67 7.32 14.09
N GLU A 470 -21.72 8.30 14.99
CA GLU A 470 -21.00 8.24 16.28
C GLU A 470 -21.37 6.99 17.13
N PRO A 471 -22.66 6.60 17.28
CA PRO A 471 -23.02 5.37 17.98
C PRO A 471 -22.45 4.11 17.32
N TRP A 472 -22.28 4.13 16.00
CA TRP A 472 -21.72 3.02 15.22
C TRP A 472 -20.22 2.85 15.47
N LEU A 473 -19.47 3.95 15.38
CA LEU A 473 -18.04 3.96 15.65
C LEU A 473 -17.77 3.59 17.11
N ALA A 474 -18.62 4.07 18.03
CA ALA A 474 -18.55 3.70 19.44
C ALA A 474 -18.77 2.20 19.66
N ALA A 475 -19.83 1.62 19.07
CA ALA A 475 -20.12 0.19 19.18
C ALA A 475 -19.01 -0.67 18.56
N ALA A 476 -18.48 -0.26 17.40
CA ALA A 476 -17.40 -0.96 16.71
C ALA A 476 -16.09 -0.93 17.52
N ALA A 477 -15.64 0.25 17.98
CA ALA A 477 -14.44 0.39 18.80
C ALA A 477 -14.56 -0.38 20.13
N ARG A 478 -15.69 -0.24 20.82
CA ARG A 478 -15.94 -0.94 22.08
C ARG A 478 -15.85 -2.45 21.91
N ARG A 479 -16.58 -3.02 20.95
CA ARG A 479 -16.55 -4.46 20.74
C ARG A 479 -15.18 -4.96 20.33
N ALA A 480 -14.51 -4.25 19.43
CA ALA A 480 -13.19 -4.64 18.95
C ALA A 480 -12.19 -4.75 20.11
N ALA A 481 -12.16 -3.76 21.01
CA ALA A 481 -11.32 -3.79 22.19
C ALA A 481 -11.68 -4.94 23.15
N LEU A 482 -12.98 -5.21 23.39
CA LEU A 482 -13.43 -6.31 24.27
C LEU A 482 -13.15 -7.69 23.67
N SER A 483 -13.16 -7.80 22.34
CA SER A 483 -12.92 -9.06 21.63
C SER A 483 -11.44 -9.41 21.51
N ALA A 484 -10.54 -8.44 21.68
CA ALA A 484 -9.10 -8.64 21.69
C ALA A 484 -8.60 -9.03 23.09
N GLY A 485 -7.51 -9.79 23.15
CA GLY A 485 -6.85 -10.22 24.38
C GLY A 485 -6.52 -11.72 24.41
N PRO A 486 -5.88 -12.16 25.51
CA PRO A 486 -5.35 -13.51 25.65
C PRO A 486 -6.42 -14.61 25.69
N GLN A 487 -7.69 -14.26 25.91
CA GLN A 487 -8.81 -15.18 25.83
C GLN A 487 -9.01 -15.83 24.44
N ASN A 488 -8.39 -15.26 23.40
CA ASN A 488 -8.42 -15.83 22.05
C ASN A 488 -7.45 -17.02 21.89
N HIS A 489 -6.46 -17.16 22.76
CA HIS A 489 -5.51 -18.27 22.74
C HIS A 489 -6.14 -19.52 23.37
N ARG A 490 -6.09 -20.65 22.64
CA ARG A 490 -6.72 -21.90 23.05
C ARG A 490 -5.78 -22.92 23.70
N GLY A 491 -4.53 -22.55 24.00
CA GLY A 491 -3.48 -23.44 24.46
C GLY A 491 -2.73 -24.10 23.29
N ALA A 492 -1.54 -24.63 23.56
CA ALA A 492 -0.74 -25.46 22.65
C ALA A 492 -0.96 -26.94 22.92
#